data_AF-A0A2V6XDD3-F1
#
_entry.id   AF-A0A2V6XDD3-F1
#
_cell.length_a   1.000
_cell.length_b   1.000
_cell.length_c   1.000
_cell.angle_alpha   90.00
_cell.angle_beta   90.00
_cell.angle_gamma   90.00
#
_symmetry.space_group_name_H-M   'P 1'
#
loop_
_entity.id
_entity.type
_entity.pdbx_description
1 polymer ?
#
loop_
_entity_poly.entity_id
_entity_poly.type
_entity_poly.pdbx_seq_one_letter_code
_entity_poly.pdbx_strand_id
1 'polypeptide(L)' 'VAIIGRQGDAEITIAEVARRHGLGPHHVATTVGPRVTRVYYAGGVAVKTVTPAGD' A
#
# COMPACT_ATOMS: atom_id res chain seq x y z
N VAL A 1 6.11 10.46 4.71
CA VAL A 1 6.88 9.54 3.85
C VAL A 1 5.90 8.70 3.05
N ALA A 2 6.14 8.54 1.74
CA ALA A 2 5.41 7.59 0.90
C ALA A 2 6.31 6.37 0.62
N ILE A 3 5.84 5.16 0.90
CA ILE A 3 6.57 3.91 0.57
C ILE A 3 6.15 3.39 -0.81
N ILE A 4 4.86 3.50 -1.13
CA ILE A 4 4.29 3.32 -2.47
C ILE A 4 3.26 4.42 -2.64
N GLY A 5 3.35 5.19 -3.74
CA GLY A 5 2.50 6.35 -4.00
C GLY A 5 3.31 7.60 -4.39
N ARG A 6 2.62 8.74 -4.45
CA ARG A 6 3.15 10.03 -4.89
C ARG A 6 3.34 11.00 -3.73
N GLN A 7 4.44 11.74 -3.74
CA GLN A 7 4.72 12.85 -2.82
C GLN A 7 5.41 13.99 -3.58
N GLY A 8 4.70 15.12 -3.76
CA GLY A 8 5.14 16.16 -4.69
C GLY A 8 5.22 15.64 -6.12
N ASP A 9 6.34 15.89 -6.79
CA ASP A 9 6.60 15.41 -8.16
C ASP A 9 7.19 13.99 -8.22
N ALA A 10 7.53 13.40 -7.07
CA ALA A 10 8.11 12.06 -6.98
C ALA A 10 7.03 10.98 -6.82
N GLU A 11 7.21 9.83 -7.48
CA GLU A 11 6.29 8.70 -7.41
C GLU A 11 7.05 7.37 -7.31
N ILE A 12 6.58 6.50 -6.40
CA ILE A 12 7.02 5.10 -6.27
C ILE A 12 5.84 4.22 -6.66
N THR A 13 5.94 3.52 -7.80
CA THR A 13 4.86 2.69 -8.33
C THR A 13 4.91 1.26 -7.79
N ILE A 14 3.77 0.56 -7.78
CA ILE A 14 3.72 -0.87 -7.46
C ILE A 14 4.61 -1.69 -8.41
N ALA A 15 4.64 -1.32 -9.70
CA ALA A 15 5.46 -2.00 -10.70
C ALA A 15 6.96 -1.86 -10.41
N GLU A 16 7.39 -0.67 -9.96
CA GLU A 16 8.78 -0.43 -9.56
C GLU A 16 9.17 -1.31 -8.37
N VAL A 17 8.32 -1.37 -7.33
CA VAL A 17 8.55 -2.23 -6.17
C VAL A 17 8.57 -3.71 -6.58
N ALA A 18 7.61 -4.14 -7.39
CA ALA A 18 7.52 -5.52 -7.88
C ALA A 18 8.82 -5.93 -8.61
N ARG A 19 9.29 -5.10 -9.54
CA ARG A 19 10.54 -5.31 -10.28
C ARG A 19 11.75 -5.40 -9.35
N ARG A 20 11.88 -4.46 -8.40
CA ARG A 20 13.00 -4.41 -7.46
C ARG A 20 13.10 -5.65 -6.57
N HIS A 21 11.98 -6.29 -6.26
CA HIS A 21 11.90 -7.44 -5.37
C HIS A 21 11.69 -8.78 -6.08
N GLY A 22 11.67 -8.82 -7.42
CA GLY A 22 11.42 -10.04 -8.19
C GLY A 22 10.01 -10.62 -7.99
N LEU A 23 9.02 -9.76 -7.71
CA LEU A 23 7.64 -10.15 -7.44
C LEU A 23 6.73 -9.81 -8.63
N GLY A 24 5.58 -10.47 -8.70
CA GLY A 24 4.47 -10.02 -9.55
C GLY A 24 3.76 -8.79 -8.94
N PRO A 25 3.17 -7.88 -9.74
CA PRO A 25 2.50 -6.68 -9.21
C PRO A 25 1.40 -6.98 -8.19
N HIS A 26 0.60 -8.02 -8.43
CA HIS A 26 -0.44 -8.46 -7.49
C HIS A 26 0.14 -9.03 -6.19
N HIS A 27 1.33 -9.62 -6.26
CA HIS A 27 1.99 -10.22 -5.11
C HIS A 27 2.42 -9.14 -4.10
N VAL A 28 2.83 -7.95 -4.56
CA VAL A 28 3.19 -6.84 -3.66
C VAL A 28 2.06 -6.52 -2.68
N ALA A 29 0.81 -6.43 -3.15
CA ALA A 29 -0.33 -6.10 -2.32
C ALA A 29 -0.69 -7.22 -1.32
N THR A 30 -0.43 -8.49 -1.67
CA THR A 30 -0.71 -9.64 -0.80
C THR A 30 0.42 -9.94 0.19
N THR A 31 1.65 -9.51 -0.11
CA THR A 31 2.79 -9.60 0.82
C THR A 31 2.69 -8.56 1.95
N VAL A 32 1.90 -7.49 1.80
CA VAL A 32 1.62 -6.54 2.89
C VAL A 32 0.82 -7.24 3.99
N GLY A 33 1.58 -7.69 5.00
CA GLY A 33 1.08 -8.54 6.07
C GLY A 33 0.03 -7.88 6.96
N PRO A 34 -0.60 -8.67 7.83
CA PRO A 34 -1.69 -8.24 8.69
C PRO A 34 -1.20 -7.37 9.86
N ARG A 35 -0.02 -6.75 9.82
CA ARG A 35 0.37 -5.73 10.82
C ARG A 35 0.10 -4.31 10.31
N VAL A 36 -0.22 -4.17 9.02
CA VAL A 36 -0.46 -2.88 8.38
C VAL A 36 -1.96 -2.57 8.41
N THR A 37 -2.30 -1.43 9.01
CA THR A 37 -3.67 -0.88 8.99
C THR A 37 -4.06 -0.48 7.59
N ARG A 38 -5.28 -0.84 7.17
CA ARG A 38 -5.85 -0.47 5.88
C ARG A 38 -6.87 0.66 6.06
N VAL A 39 -6.72 1.74 5.31
CA VAL A 39 -7.67 2.86 5.28
C VAL A 39 -8.26 2.95 3.88
N TYR A 40 -9.58 2.84 3.78
CA TYR A 40 -10.33 2.90 2.52
C TYR A 40 -10.91 4.29 2.33
N TYR A 41 -10.78 4.82 1.11
CA TYR A 41 -11.28 6.14 0.72
C TYR A 41 -12.38 6.02 -0.34
N ALA A 42 -13.38 6.89 -0.25
CA ALA A 42 -14.38 7.10 -1.29
C ALA A 42 -14.63 8.61 -1.43
N GLY A 43 -14.59 9.14 -2.66
CA GLY A 43 -14.74 10.59 -2.90
C GLY A 43 -13.66 11.44 -2.21
N GLY A 44 -12.45 10.90 -2.02
CA GLY A 44 -11.36 11.59 -1.31
C GLY A 44 -11.50 11.60 0.22
N VAL A 45 -12.57 11.03 0.77
CA VAL A 45 -12.82 10.95 2.21
C VAL A 45 -12.54 9.53 2.71
N ALA A 46 -11.89 9.41 3.87
CA ALA A 46 -11.71 8.12 4.53
C ALA A 46 -13.06 7.60 5.03
N VAL A 47 -13.48 6.41 4.57
CA VAL A 47 -14.80 5.82 4.88
C VAL A 47 -14.72 4.57 5.76
N LYS A 48 -13.55 3.92 5.82
CA LYS A 48 -13.36 2.73 6.65
C LYS A 48 -11.90 2.54 7.02
N THR A 49 -11.65 2.23 8.28
CA THR A 49 -10.33 1.84 8.78
C THR A 49 -10.41 0.40 9.30
N VAL A 50 -9.50 -0.45 8.85
CA VAL A 50 -9.35 -1.84 9.30
C VAL A 50 -7.98 -1.97 9.93
N THR A 51 -7.96 -1.92 11.25
CA THR A 51 -6.78 -2.23 12.05
C THR A 51 -6.79 -3.72 12.36
N PRO A 52 -5.72 -4.45 12.06
CA PRO A 52 -5.59 -5.83 12.47
C PRO A 52 -5.63 -5.95 14.00
N ALA A 53 -6.25 -7.00 14.53
CA ALA A 53 -6.10 -7.32 15.95
C ALA A 53 -4.61 -7.56 16.21
N GLY A 54 -4.06 -6.90 17.24
CA GLY A 54 -2.75 -7.28 17.75
C GLY A 54 -2.86 -8.66 18.40
N ASP A 55 -1.81 -9.46 18.27
CA ASP A 55 -1.58 -10.59 19.18
C ASP A 55 -1.33 -10.06 20.60
#